data_AF-A0A7W1ZUB0-F1
#
_entry.id   AF-A0A7W1ZUB0-F1
#
_cell.length_a   1.000
_cell.length_b   1.000
_cell.length_c   1.000
_cell.angle_alpha   90.00
_cell.angle_beta   90.00
_cell.angle_gamma   90.00
#
_symmetry.space_group_name_H-M   'P 1'
#
loop_
_entity.id
_entity.type
_entity.pdbx_description
1 polymer ?
#
loop_
_entity_poly.entity_id
_entity_poly.type
_entity_poly.pdbx_seq_one_letter_code
_entity_poly.pdbx_strand_id
1 'polypeptide(L)'
;MNIKYERLFFFLVLIGLYSSCTKSHPAADVRSALLGEWELTRTYGGGIAGEVHYMPGNGNSLQFTSSQYKFYKSFQLYGSGDYILSKDTIYQTPSSDSSVYNVIDKIIMNPTNPQYHYILVTDSTLILDYSTSASDGLESVYAHSHD
;
A
#
# COMPACT_ATOMS: atom_id res chain seq x y z
N MET A 1 28.93 53.44 -5.65
CA MET A 1 28.44 52.28 -4.88
C MET A 1 27.61 51.41 -5.83
N ASN A 2 27.67 50.08 -5.74
CA ASN A 2 26.65 49.13 -6.24
C ASN A 2 26.77 48.47 -7.62
N ILE A 3 27.96 48.14 -8.15
CA ILE A 3 28.07 47.21 -9.31
C ILE A 3 28.41 45.77 -8.87
N LYS A 4 28.98 45.58 -7.67
CA LYS A 4 29.42 44.25 -7.19
C LYS A 4 28.28 43.36 -6.67
N TYR A 5 27.14 43.93 -6.27
CA TYR A 5 26.05 43.19 -5.65
C TYR A 5 25.02 42.64 -6.66
N GLU A 6 24.90 43.24 -7.84
CA GLU A 6 23.97 42.75 -8.89
C GLU A 6 24.39 41.39 -9.45
N ARG A 7 25.70 41.19 -9.69
CA ARG A 7 26.21 39.89 -10.19
C ARG A 7 26.07 38.77 -9.17
N LEU A 8 26.12 39.10 -7.88
CA LEU A 8 25.97 38.14 -6.78
C LEU A 8 24.49 37.74 -6.59
N PHE A 9 23.57 38.69 -6.75
CA PHE A 9 22.13 38.43 -6.67
C PHE A 9 21.65 37.52 -7.80
N PHE A 10 22.14 37.74 -9.03
CA PHE A 10 21.78 36.89 -10.18
C PHE A 10 22.26 35.43 -10.00
N PHE A 11 23.42 35.22 -9.35
CA PHE A 11 23.94 33.88 -9.07
C PHE A 11 23.13 33.13 -7.99
N LEU A 12 22.60 33.84 -6.99
CA LEU A 12 21.76 33.27 -5.93
C LEU A 12 20.37 32.83 -6.45
N VAL A 13 19.79 33.57 -7.40
CA VAL A 13 18.50 33.23 -8.01
C VAL A 13 18.61 31.98 -8.90
N LEU A 14 19.74 31.79 -9.58
CA LEU A 14 19.97 30.63 -10.44
C LEU A 14 20.13 29.30 -9.68
N ILE A 15 20.60 29.33 -8.44
CA ILE A 15 20.78 28.12 -7.61
C ILE A 15 19.43 27.60 -7.08
N GLY A 16 18.42 28.46 -6.91
CA GLY A 16 17.10 28.08 -6.40
C GLY A 16 16.21 27.29 -7.39
N LEU A 17 16.55 27.26 -8.68
CA LEU A 17 15.73 26.62 -9.71
C LEU A 17 15.99 25.12 -9.90
N TYR A 18 17.01 24.55 -9.25
CA TYR A 18 17.38 23.14 -9.42
C TYR A 18 16.87 22.20 -8.32
N SER A 19 16.05 22.68 -7.39
CA SER A 19 15.55 21.88 -6.25
C SER A 19 14.15 21.29 -6.45
N SER A 20 13.66 21.18 -7.69
CA SER A 20 12.45 20.39 -7.97
C SER A 20 12.81 18.97 -8.38
N CYS A 21 13.43 18.24 -7.45
CA CYS A 21 13.55 16.80 -7.57
C CYS A 21 12.19 16.20 -7.21
N THR A 22 11.30 16.05 -8.20
CA THR A 22 10.19 15.12 -8.07
C THR A 22 10.81 13.73 -7.98
N LYS A 23 10.84 13.13 -6.78
CA LYS A 23 11.13 11.71 -6.65
C LYS A 23 10.03 10.96 -7.40
N SER A 24 10.23 10.75 -8.70
CA SER A 24 9.51 9.70 -9.41
C SER A 24 10.10 8.40 -8.84
N HIS A 25 9.51 7.92 -7.75
CA HIS A 25 9.66 6.52 -7.42
C HIS A 25 9.06 5.78 -8.61
N PRO A 26 9.87 5.08 -9.44
CA PRO A 26 9.27 4.14 -10.37
C PRO A 26 8.38 3.26 -9.51
N ALA A 27 7.10 3.15 -9.86
CA ALA A 27 6.17 2.29 -9.13
C ALA A 27 6.87 0.95 -8.97
N ALA A 28 7.30 0.64 -7.74
CA ALA A 28 8.02 -0.58 -7.46
C ALA A 28 7.16 -1.73 -7.98
N ASP A 29 7.78 -2.74 -8.57
CA ASP A 29 7.04 -3.90 -9.05
C ASP A 29 6.24 -4.46 -7.85
N VAL A 30 4.90 -4.38 -7.93
CA VAL A 30 3.97 -4.77 -6.87
C VAL A 30 4.29 -6.17 -6.36
N ARG A 31 4.73 -7.06 -7.26
CA ARG A 31 5.16 -8.40 -6.89
C ARG A 31 6.35 -8.40 -5.95
N SER A 32 7.37 -7.58 -6.20
CA SER A 32 8.55 -7.46 -5.34
C SER A 32 8.21 -6.79 -4.00
N ALA A 33 7.36 -5.77 -4.03
CA ALA A 33 6.93 -5.04 -2.84
C ALA A 33 6.03 -5.88 -1.92
N LEU A 34 5.34 -6.91 -2.43
CA LEU A 34 4.44 -7.77 -1.66
C LEU A 34 5.17 -8.86 -0.85
N LEU A 35 6.38 -9.25 -1.24
CA LEU A 35 7.09 -10.36 -0.60
C LEU A 35 7.41 -10.05 0.86
N GLY A 36 7.31 -11.06 1.72
CA GLY A 36 7.61 -10.92 3.14
C GLY A 36 6.42 -11.25 4.04
N GLU A 37 6.50 -10.80 5.29
CA GLU A 37 5.44 -10.95 6.29
C GLU A 37 4.82 -9.59 6.62
N TRP A 38 3.51 -9.60 6.78
CA TRP A 38 2.67 -8.43 6.96
C TRP A 38 1.76 -8.65 8.17
N GLU A 39 1.89 -7.83 9.20
CA GLU A 39 1.06 -7.91 10.40
C GLU A 39 -0.13 -6.96 10.30
N LEU A 40 -1.33 -7.45 10.63
CA LEU A 40 -2.55 -6.65 10.63
C LEU A 40 -2.46 -5.55 11.70
N THR A 41 -2.68 -4.31 11.30
CA THR A 41 -2.62 -3.14 12.19
C THR A 41 -3.99 -2.54 12.42
N ARG A 42 -4.85 -2.54 11.40
CA ARG A 42 -6.22 -2.06 11.51
C ARG A 42 -7.16 -2.69 10.49
N THR A 43 -8.43 -2.69 10.82
CA THR A 43 -9.52 -2.98 9.87
C THR A 43 -10.54 -1.86 9.90
N TYR A 44 -11.06 -1.50 8.74
CA TYR A 44 -12.19 -0.60 8.61
C TYR A 44 -13.40 -1.37 8.08
N GLY A 45 -14.55 -1.21 8.74
CA GLY A 45 -15.83 -1.67 8.22
C GLY A 45 -16.73 -0.47 7.93
N GLY A 46 -17.24 -0.39 6.70
CA GLY A 46 -18.21 0.63 6.29
C GLY A 46 -19.42 0.78 7.24
N GLY A 47 -20.04 1.95 7.23
CA GLY A 47 -21.22 2.27 8.04
C GLY A 47 -20.92 2.38 9.54
N ILE A 48 -21.58 1.56 10.36
CA ILE A 48 -21.55 1.63 11.84
C ILE A 48 -20.43 0.77 12.48
N ALA A 49 -19.75 -0.06 11.69
CA ALA A 49 -18.75 -1.00 12.23
C ALA A 49 -17.46 -0.28 12.68
N GLY A 50 -17.12 0.85 12.03
CA GLY A 50 -16.01 1.69 12.42
C GLY A 50 -14.64 1.07 12.15
N GLU A 51 -13.62 1.67 12.77
CA GLU A 51 -12.22 1.22 12.68
C GLU A 51 -11.83 0.44 13.94
N VAL A 52 -11.13 -0.69 13.75
CA VAL A 52 -10.53 -1.49 14.83
C VAL A 52 -9.02 -1.45 14.67
N HIS A 53 -8.31 -1.12 15.74
CA HIS A 53 -6.85 -1.10 15.80
C HIS A 53 -6.32 -2.33 16.54
N TYR A 54 -5.20 -2.87 16.05
CA TYR A 54 -4.53 -4.03 16.61
C TYR A 54 -3.13 -3.64 17.12
N MET A 55 -2.76 -4.16 18.28
CA MET A 55 -1.41 -3.98 18.81
C MET A 55 -0.40 -4.81 18.00
N PRO A 56 0.88 -4.41 17.89
CA PRO A 56 1.93 -5.25 17.35
C PRO A 56 2.04 -6.60 18.09
N GLY A 57 2.36 -7.66 17.38
CA GLY A 57 2.39 -9.03 17.91
C GLY A 57 1.00 -9.60 18.21
N ASN A 58 -0.03 -9.26 17.42
CA ASN A 58 -1.40 -9.75 17.61
C ASN A 58 -1.64 -11.13 16.97
N GLY A 59 -0.69 -11.63 16.19
CA GLY A 59 -0.74 -12.96 15.57
C GLY A 59 -1.68 -13.07 14.38
N ASN A 60 -2.21 -11.96 13.87
CA ASN A 60 -2.91 -11.90 12.59
C ASN A 60 -1.93 -11.38 11.53
N SER A 61 -1.42 -12.27 10.68
CA SER A 61 -0.41 -11.92 9.68
C SER A 61 -0.63 -12.62 8.34
N LEU A 62 -0.11 -12.01 7.28
CA LEU A 62 -0.01 -12.58 5.94
C LEU A 62 1.46 -12.75 5.58
N GLN A 63 1.81 -13.89 5.02
CA GLN A 63 3.14 -14.13 4.49
C GLN A 63 3.05 -14.43 3.00
N PHE A 64 3.82 -13.72 2.19
CA PHE A 64 3.90 -13.93 0.75
C PHE A 64 5.31 -14.37 0.34
N THR A 65 5.35 -15.39 -0.50
CA THR A 65 6.53 -15.85 -1.25
C THR A 65 6.34 -15.51 -2.73
N SER A 66 7.22 -15.97 -3.63
CA SER A 66 7.09 -15.69 -5.06
C SER A 66 5.78 -16.18 -5.72
N SER A 67 5.10 -17.16 -5.12
CA SER A 67 3.88 -17.77 -5.69
C SER A 67 2.85 -18.22 -4.67
N GLN A 68 3.20 -18.26 -3.38
CA GLN A 68 2.34 -18.79 -2.32
C GLN A 68 2.11 -17.77 -1.22
N TYR A 69 0.96 -17.88 -0.58
CA TYR A 69 0.60 -17.13 0.62
C TYR A 69 0.32 -18.04 1.80
N LYS A 70 0.49 -17.49 3.01
CA LYS A 70 -0.06 -18.03 4.25
C LYS A 70 -0.77 -16.91 4.99
N PHE A 71 -1.88 -17.25 5.62
CA PHE A 71 -2.66 -16.36 6.45
C PHE A 71 -2.78 -16.96 7.84
N TYR A 72 -2.34 -16.21 8.84
CA TYR A 72 -2.42 -16.56 10.24
C TYR A 72 -3.49 -15.72 10.93
N LYS A 73 -4.25 -16.36 11.83
CA LYS A 73 -5.22 -15.70 12.71
C LYS A 73 -4.94 -16.15 14.14
N SER A 74 -4.65 -15.20 15.03
CA SER A 74 -4.26 -15.49 16.42
C SER A 74 -3.16 -16.57 16.53
N PHE A 75 -2.08 -16.42 15.75
CA PHE A 75 -0.93 -17.33 15.69
C PHE A 75 -1.20 -18.73 15.13
N GLN A 76 -2.40 -18.98 14.60
CA GLN A 76 -2.75 -20.25 13.96
C GLN A 76 -2.85 -20.09 12.46
N LEU A 77 -2.31 -21.06 11.71
CA LEU A 77 -2.46 -21.08 10.26
C LEU A 77 -3.94 -21.24 9.92
N TYR A 78 -4.53 -20.18 9.34
CA TYR A 78 -5.93 -20.13 8.96
C TYR A 78 -6.13 -20.52 7.50
N GLY A 79 -5.18 -20.18 6.63
CA GLY A 79 -5.21 -20.55 5.21
C GLY A 79 -3.85 -20.45 4.55
N SER A 80 -3.69 -21.18 3.45
CA SER A 80 -2.49 -21.12 2.61
C SER A 80 -2.79 -21.64 1.21
N GLY A 81 -2.01 -21.21 0.23
CA GLY A 81 -2.11 -21.73 -1.13
C GLY A 81 -1.33 -20.87 -2.10
N ASP A 82 -1.58 -21.09 -3.39
CA ASP A 82 -1.05 -20.24 -4.44
C ASP A 82 -1.87 -18.95 -4.54
N TYR A 83 -1.24 -17.90 -5.04
CA TYR A 83 -1.93 -16.64 -5.37
C TYR A 83 -1.55 -16.15 -6.77
N ILE A 84 -2.45 -15.36 -7.36
CA ILE A 84 -2.25 -14.72 -8.65
C ILE A 84 -2.35 -13.21 -8.47
N LEU A 85 -1.40 -12.49 -9.04
CA LEU A 85 -1.47 -11.04 -9.21
C LEU A 85 -1.96 -10.74 -10.62
N SER A 86 -3.02 -9.95 -10.73
CA SER A 86 -3.52 -9.43 -11.99
C SER A 86 -3.53 -7.91 -11.92
N LYS A 87 -2.98 -7.25 -12.94
CA LYS A 87 -3.21 -5.82 -13.10
C LYS A 87 -4.68 -5.58 -13.37
N ASP A 88 -5.27 -4.62 -12.68
CA ASP A 88 -6.57 -4.10 -13.05
C ASP A 88 -6.43 -2.71 -13.69
N THR A 89 -7.45 -2.28 -14.41
CA THR A 89 -7.52 -0.94 -15.04
C THR A 89 -8.52 -0.03 -14.33
N ILE A 90 -9.09 -0.49 -13.22
CA ILE A 90 -10.05 0.27 -12.42
C ILE A 90 -9.28 1.25 -11.54
N TYR A 91 -9.58 2.54 -11.72
CA TYR A 91 -9.13 3.60 -10.82
C TYR A 91 -10.06 3.63 -9.61
N GLN A 92 -9.53 3.36 -8.43
CA GLN A 92 -10.28 3.62 -7.21
C GLN A 92 -10.23 5.11 -6.92
N THR A 93 -11.39 5.75 -6.77
CA THR A 93 -11.46 7.06 -6.13
C THR A 93 -10.92 6.89 -4.73
N PRO A 94 -9.91 7.66 -4.33
CA PRO A 94 -9.27 7.44 -3.04
C PRO A 94 -10.28 7.60 -1.91
N SER A 95 -10.15 6.76 -0.89
CA SER A 95 -10.75 7.03 0.42
C SER A 95 -10.28 8.40 0.92
N SER A 96 -11.02 9.00 1.84
CA SER A 96 -10.96 10.42 2.28
C SER A 96 -9.58 10.96 2.73
N ASP A 97 -8.53 10.14 2.68
CA ASP A 97 -7.18 10.42 3.17
C ASP A 97 -6.08 10.25 2.11
N SER A 98 -6.42 10.04 0.83
CA SER A 98 -5.44 9.96 -0.26
C SER A 98 -5.86 10.80 -1.47
N SER A 99 -4.91 11.46 -2.13
CA SER A 99 -5.17 12.29 -3.32
C SER A 99 -4.68 11.63 -4.62
N VAL A 100 -4.30 10.36 -4.56
CA VAL A 100 -3.61 9.66 -5.64
C VAL A 100 -4.48 8.51 -6.14
N TYR A 101 -4.89 8.60 -7.41
CA TYR A 101 -5.48 7.49 -8.14
C TYR A 101 -4.38 6.45 -8.42
N ASN A 102 -4.35 5.38 -7.64
CA ASN A 102 -3.47 4.26 -7.95
C ASN A 102 -4.21 3.26 -8.84
N VAL A 103 -3.51 2.77 -9.87
CA VAL A 103 -3.94 1.54 -10.56
C VAL A 103 -3.85 0.45 -9.51
N ILE A 104 -5.00 -0.12 -9.15
CA ILE A 104 -5.04 -1.12 -8.09
C ILE A 104 -4.89 -2.50 -8.72
N ASP A 105 -3.85 -3.22 -8.31
CA ASP A 105 -3.69 -4.62 -8.69
C ASP A 105 -4.68 -5.48 -7.89
N LYS A 106 -5.04 -6.63 -8.46
CA LYS A 106 -5.85 -7.64 -7.79
C LYS A 106 -4.97 -8.78 -7.34
N ILE A 107 -5.16 -9.21 -6.09
CA ILE A 107 -4.67 -10.49 -5.62
C ILE A 107 -5.83 -11.48 -5.57
N ILE A 108 -5.63 -12.67 -6.14
CA ILE A 108 -6.55 -13.78 -6.02
C ILE A 108 -5.86 -14.81 -5.13
N MET A 109 -6.35 -14.93 -3.89
CA MET A 109 -5.90 -15.94 -2.95
C MET A 109 -6.83 -17.16 -3.05
N ASN A 110 -6.25 -18.36 -3.10
CA ASN A 110 -6.98 -19.61 -3.34
C ASN A 110 -7.72 -19.61 -4.69
N PRO A 111 -7.01 -19.84 -5.82
CA PRO A 111 -7.59 -19.74 -7.16
C PRO A 111 -8.71 -20.76 -7.44
N THR A 112 -8.87 -21.79 -6.61
CA THR A 112 -9.95 -22.78 -6.72
C THR A 112 -11.29 -22.26 -6.19
N ASN A 113 -11.29 -21.31 -5.26
CA ASN A 113 -12.46 -20.56 -4.81
C ASN A 113 -12.11 -19.07 -4.72
N PRO A 114 -12.00 -18.38 -5.87
CA PRO A 114 -11.32 -17.12 -5.96
C PRO A 114 -12.07 -16.03 -5.20
N GLN A 115 -11.49 -15.62 -4.07
CA GLN A 115 -11.76 -14.32 -3.47
C GLN A 115 -10.68 -13.37 -3.97
N TYR A 116 -11.09 -12.31 -4.66
CA TYR A 116 -10.18 -11.27 -5.09
C TYR A 116 -10.21 -10.12 -4.09
N HIS A 117 -9.03 -9.54 -3.86
CA HIS A 117 -8.87 -8.31 -3.11
C HIS A 117 -8.13 -7.32 -3.98
N TYR A 118 -8.58 -6.07 -3.93
CA TYR A 118 -7.82 -4.94 -4.44
C TYR A 118 -6.65 -4.71 -3.50
N ILE A 119 -5.44 -4.55 -4.05
CA ILE A 119 -4.21 -4.39 -3.25
C ILE A 119 -3.52 -3.07 -3.51
N LEU A 120 -3.22 -2.34 -2.44
CA LEU A 120 -2.23 -1.27 -2.47
C LEU A 120 -1.04 -1.72 -1.63
N VAL A 121 0.13 -1.82 -2.25
CA VAL A 121 1.36 -2.18 -1.55
C VAL A 121 2.41 -1.08 -1.73
N THR A 122 3.08 -0.78 -0.63
CA THR A 122 4.22 0.15 -0.53
C THR A 122 5.33 -0.55 0.26
N ASP A 123 6.47 0.09 0.42
CA ASP A 123 7.60 -0.47 1.18
C ASP A 123 7.26 -0.81 2.65
N SER A 124 6.24 -0.17 3.23
CA SER A 124 5.87 -0.35 4.65
C SER A 124 4.45 -0.82 4.89
N THR A 125 3.57 -0.69 3.90
CA THR A 125 2.11 -0.86 4.08
C THR A 125 1.52 -1.71 2.97
N LEU A 126 0.72 -2.70 3.36
CA LEU A 126 -0.15 -3.48 2.49
C LEU A 126 -1.60 -3.20 2.87
N ILE A 127 -2.43 -2.86 1.90
CA ILE A 127 -3.87 -2.67 2.07
C ILE A 127 -4.58 -3.71 1.21
N LEU A 128 -5.52 -4.44 1.83
CA LEU A 128 -6.48 -5.30 1.14
C LEU A 128 -7.86 -4.68 1.25
N ASP A 129 -8.43 -4.27 0.12
CA ASP A 129 -9.82 -3.80 0.03
C ASP A 129 -10.69 -4.89 -0.62
N TYR A 130 -11.80 -5.18 0.07
CA TYR A 130 -12.75 -6.23 -0.29
C TYR A 130 -13.92 -5.69 -1.13
N SER A 131 -13.93 -4.40 -1.48
CA SER A 131 -15.05 -3.71 -2.10
C SER A 131 -14.69 -2.91 -3.35
N THR A 132 -15.71 -2.56 -4.13
CA THR A 132 -15.62 -1.60 -5.23
C THR A 132 -16.14 -0.21 -4.84
N SER A 133 -16.69 -0.04 -3.63
CA SER A 133 -17.29 1.23 -3.18
C SER A 133 -17.08 1.47 -1.69
N ALA A 134 -16.49 2.63 -1.37
CA ALA A 134 -16.06 3.07 -0.05
C ALA A 134 -17.17 3.14 1.05
N SER A 135 -18.44 2.99 0.68
CA SER A 135 -19.57 3.03 1.63
C SER A 135 -19.67 1.77 2.49
N ASP A 136 -19.45 0.60 1.89
CA ASP A 136 -19.76 -0.70 2.50
C ASP A 136 -18.53 -1.61 2.54
N GLY A 137 -17.35 -1.04 2.24
CA GLY A 137 -16.12 -1.79 2.11
C GLY A 137 -15.55 -2.25 3.44
N LEU A 138 -15.01 -3.47 3.42
CA LEU A 138 -14.07 -3.93 4.41
C LEU A 138 -12.67 -3.62 3.89
N GLU A 139 -11.86 -2.92 4.66
CA GLU A 139 -10.45 -2.67 4.39
C GLU A 139 -9.63 -3.29 5.52
N SER A 140 -8.55 -3.99 5.16
CA SER A 140 -7.55 -4.49 6.10
C SER A 140 -6.21 -3.86 5.78
N VAL A 141 -5.58 -3.21 6.77
CA VAL A 141 -4.28 -2.56 6.62
C VAL A 141 -3.24 -3.30 7.44
N TYR A 142 -2.13 -3.64 6.78
CA TYR A 142 -1.02 -4.38 7.33
C TYR A 142 0.26 -3.57 7.26
N ALA A 143 1.10 -3.71 8.27
CA ALA A 143 2.46 -3.19 8.27
C ALA A 143 3.44 -4.32 7.94
N HIS A 144 4.50 -4.00 7.20
CA HIS A 144 5.57 -4.97 6.94
C HIS A 144 6.25 -5.33 8.27
N SER A 145 6.25 -6.61 8.63
CA SER A 145 6.98 -7.11 9.79
C SER A 145 8.45 -6.83 9.56
N HIS A 146 9.04 -5.92 10.35
CA HIS A 146 10.49 -5.73 10.34
C HIS A 146 11.12 -6.87 11.13
N ASP A 147 12.12 -7.53 10.54
CA ASP A 147 13.07 -8.39 11.27
C ASP A 147 13.85 -7.59 12.33
#